data_AF-A0A3M2M1X2-F1
#
_entry.id   AF-A0A3M2M1X2-F1
#
_cell.length_a   1.000
_cell.length_b   1.000
_cell.length_c   1.000
_cell.angle_alpha   90.00
_cell.angle_beta   90.00
_cell.angle_gamma   90.00
#
_symmetry.space_group_name_H-M   'P 1'
#
loop_
_entity.id
_entity.type
_entity.pdbx_description
1 polymer ?
#
loop_
_entity_poly.entity_id
_entity_poly.type
_entity_poly.pdbx_seq_one_letter_code
_entity_poly.pdbx_strand_id
1 'polypeptide(L)'
;MTRFLREHGQLTDDWVPAFEAAPRAAFLPELIWAHDMRTSTNQAVDRRTDPADWERVAHANVPVTTQWDDGAHEGPDPGRAPTSSASMPSVVTRMLAALEVFPGARVLEIGTGTGWNAGLLAARLGDERVVTVEIDEAVATRARPALQGAGLHPEVICCDGRDGWPKGAPYDRIIATAGVREVPVAWLEQTRPGGLIVGPWGTHFGHEDALVRLTVAEDGGASGPFLDWVEFMKLRAQRLDWDLFEHHVQEYPGDADVSTTSLTSAELGAANRYDGTTFILGLLVPDCTHLVNERDGVTTVWFFDRTAGSRAWASVVFRPEGERATVYQSGARRLWEEVVRALEWWRAVGSPPLTSFGLTVTADGAQRPWLGGPAHPVPAVTLRE
;
A
#
# COMPACT_ATOMS: atom_id res chain seq x y z
N MET A 1 19.00 -3.40 -15.13
CA MET A 1 17.73 -2.75 -14.74
C MET A 1 17.24 -1.71 -15.76
N THR A 2 17.90 -0.57 -15.96
CA THR A 2 17.42 0.55 -16.82
C THR A 2 17.03 0.12 -18.24
N ARG A 3 17.89 -0.66 -18.91
CA ARG A 3 17.60 -1.22 -20.23
C ARG A 3 16.31 -2.04 -20.26
N PHE A 4 16.15 -2.96 -19.31
CA PHE A 4 14.96 -3.81 -19.18
C PHE A 4 13.69 -2.97 -19.03
N LEU A 5 13.70 -1.97 -18.14
CA LEU A 5 12.54 -1.10 -17.91
C LEU A 5 12.16 -0.30 -19.18
N ARG A 6 13.15 0.20 -19.93
CA ARG A 6 12.89 0.90 -21.21
C ARG A 6 12.33 -0.03 -22.28
N GLU A 7 12.94 -1.19 -22.48
CA GLU A 7 12.53 -2.17 -23.50
C GLU A 7 11.09 -2.66 -23.30
N HIS A 8 10.61 -2.67 -22.05
CA HIS A 8 9.24 -3.04 -21.70
C HIS A 8 8.29 -1.82 -21.58
N GLY A 9 8.72 -0.63 -21.99
CA GLY A 9 7.90 0.59 -21.97
C GLY A 9 7.56 1.10 -20.56
N GLN A 10 8.30 0.66 -19.54
CA GLN A 10 8.08 1.01 -18.13
C GLN A 10 8.89 2.22 -17.69
N LEU A 11 9.88 2.66 -18.47
CA LEU A 11 10.71 3.83 -18.21
C LEU A 11 10.80 4.70 -19.47
N THR A 12 10.42 5.97 -19.35
CA THR A 12 10.53 6.94 -20.43
C THR A 12 11.94 7.51 -20.51
N ASP A 13 12.34 7.93 -21.71
CA ASP A 13 13.72 8.34 -22.02
C ASP A 13 14.21 9.53 -21.19
N ASP A 14 13.30 10.41 -20.77
CA ASP A 14 13.60 11.58 -19.96
C ASP A 14 14.01 11.25 -18.51
N TRP A 15 13.67 10.05 -18.01
CA TRP A 15 14.07 9.56 -16.69
C TRP A 15 15.36 8.75 -16.70
N VAL A 16 15.85 8.34 -17.87
CA VAL A 16 17.07 7.51 -17.99
C VAL A 16 18.29 8.14 -17.30
N PRO A 17 18.59 9.45 -17.46
CA PRO A 17 19.73 10.06 -16.79
C PRO A 17 19.64 9.97 -15.26
N ALA A 18 18.43 10.08 -14.69
CA ALA A 18 18.23 9.96 -13.25
C ALA A 18 18.50 8.53 -12.75
N PHE A 19 18.07 7.51 -13.50
CA PHE A 19 18.35 6.10 -13.19
C PHE A 19 19.83 5.72 -13.34
N GLU A 20 20.56 6.40 -14.21
CA GLU A 20 22.02 6.24 -14.36
C GLU A 20 22.77 6.95 -13.23
N ALA A 21 22.32 8.13 -12.80
CA ALA A 21 22.90 8.89 -11.69
C ALA A 21 22.64 8.24 -10.32
N ALA A 22 21.49 7.60 -10.14
CA ALA A 22 21.10 6.91 -8.91
C ALA A 22 20.91 5.40 -9.14
N PRO A 23 22.01 4.62 -9.32
CA PRO A 23 21.91 3.17 -9.51
C PRO A 23 21.40 2.51 -8.23
N ARG A 24 20.30 1.73 -8.33
CA ARG A 24 19.61 1.11 -7.18
C ARG A 24 20.54 0.39 -6.19
N ALA A 25 21.54 -0.33 -6.70
CA ALA A 25 22.50 -1.06 -5.88
C ALA A 25 23.27 -0.17 -4.88
N ALA A 26 23.56 1.10 -5.23
CA ALA A 26 24.26 2.03 -4.34
C ALA A 26 23.44 2.41 -3.08
N PHE A 27 22.13 2.16 -3.10
CA PHE A 27 21.20 2.51 -2.01
C PHE A 27 20.84 1.31 -1.14
N LEU A 28 21.21 0.09 -1.54
CA LEU A 28 20.82 -1.11 -0.81
C LEU A 28 21.85 -1.48 0.27
N PRO A 29 21.39 -1.96 1.45
CA PRO A 29 22.30 -2.48 2.47
C PRO A 29 22.97 -3.79 2.03
N GLU A 30 23.97 -4.23 2.80
CA GLU A 30 24.71 -5.47 2.56
C GLU A 30 23.80 -6.72 2.63
N LEU A 31 22.88 -6.75 3.59
CA LEU A 31 21.88 -7.82 3.74
C LEU A 31 20.51 -7.31 3.29
N ILE A 32 19.91 -8.01 2.33
CA ILE A 32 18.58 -7.72 1.78
C ILE A 32 17.76 -9.00 1.69
N TRP A 33 16.44 -8.86 1.60
CA TRP A 33 15.55 -10.00 1.35
C TRP A 33 14.73 -9.79 0.10
N ALA A 34 15.03 -10.56 -0.95
CA ALA A 34 14.27 -10.54 -2.19
C ALA A 34 12.91 -11.21 -1.98
N HIS A 35 11.83 -10.56 -2.39
CA HIS A 35 10.50 -11.14 -2.31
C HIS A 35 10.19 -11.94 -3.59
N ASP A 36 9.86 -13.22 -3.44
CA ASP A 36 9.33 -14.07 -4.51
C ASP A 36 7.80 -13.88 -4.57
N MET A 37 7.36 -13.15 -5.60
CA MET A 37 5.94 -12.83 -5.84
C MET A 37 5.06 -14.08 -6.06
N ARG A 38 5.64 -15.22 -6.46
CA ARG A 38 4.89 -16.47 -6.74
C ARG A 38 4.63 -17.26 -5.48
N THR A 39 5.60 -17.31 -4.56
CA THR A 39 5.48 -18.05 -3.29
C THR A 39 5.12 -17.16 -2.12
N SER A 40 5.12 -15.84 -2.30
CA SER A 40 4.95 -14.84 -1.24
C SER A 40 5.97 -15.00 -0.10
N THR A 41 7.19 -15.44 -0.42
CA THR A 41 8.27 -15.65 0.56
C THR A 41 9.41 -14.67 0.34
N ASN A 42 10.16 -14.38 1.41
CA ASN A 42 11.34 -13.52 1.37
C ASN A 42 12.60 -14.37 1.48
N GLN A 43 13.54 -14.21 0.54
CA GLN A 43 14.82 -14.91 0.52
C GLN A 43 15.96 -13.94 0.82
N ALA A 44 16.74 -14.25 1.85
CA ALA A 44 17.88 -13.45 2.25
C ALA A 44 19.06 -13.58 1.27
N VAL A 45 19.69 -12.45 0.97
CA VAL A 45 20.92 -12.37 0.17
C VAL A 45 21.86 -11.38 0.83
N ASP A 46 23.10 -11.81 1.07
CA ASP A 46 24.11 -11.04 1.78
C ASP A 46 25.34 -10.82 0.88
N ARG A 47 25.64 -9.56 0.57
CA ARG A 47 26.76 -9.16 -0.29
C ARG A 47 28.11 -9.63 0.25
N ARG A 48 28.25 -9.79 1.57
CA ARG A 48 29.49 -10.23 2.23
C ARG A 48 29.80 -11.69 1.94
N THR A 49 28.78 -12.52 1.70
CA THR A 49 28.93 -13.97 1.48
C THR A 49 28.70 -14.38 0.03
N ASP A 50 27.78 -13.71 -0.67
CA ASP A 50 27.47 -13.95 -2.08
C ASP A 50 27.26 -12.61 -2.83
N PRO A 51 28.35 -11.90 -3.17
CA PRO A 51 28.27 -10.61 -3.86
C PRO A 51 27.65 -10.72 -5.26
N ALA A 52 27.77 -11.88 -5.92
CA ALA A 52 27.25 -12.09 -7.27
C ALA A 52 25.72 -12.24 -7.27
N ASP A 53 25.16 -13.00 -6.32
CA ASP A 53 23.72 -13.06 -6.12
C ASP A 53 23.16 -11.72 -5.64
N TRP A 54 23.84 -11.09 -4.68
CA TRP A 54 23.43 -9.79 -4.18
C TRP A 54 23.30 -8.75 -5.30
N GLU A 55 24.29 -8.67 -6.19
CA GLU A 55 24.24 -7.76 -7.35
C GLU A 55 23.08 -8.13 -8.28
N ARG A 56 22.86 -9.42 -8.55
CA ARG A 56 21.73 -9.89 -9.37
C ARG A 56 20.39 -9.41 -8.79
N VAL A 57 20.19 -9.57 -7.48
CA VAL A 57 18.96 -9.13 -6.79
C VAL A 57 18.83 -7.61 -6.79
N ALA A 58 19.92 -6.88 -6.56
CA ALA A 58 19.91 -5.41 -6.54
C ALA A 58 19.37 -4.81 -7.85
N HIS A 59 19.66 -5.46 -8.99
CA HIS A 59 19.19 -5.03 -10.32
C HIS A 59 17.92 -5.72 -10.81
N ALA A 60 17.38 -6.69 -10.06
CA ALA A 60 16.19 -7.43 -10.42
C ALA A 60 14.93 -6.58 -10.26
N ASN A 61 13.93 -6.83 -11.11
CA ASN A 61 12.63 -6.17 -11.02
C ASN A 61 11.72 -6.84 -9.97
N VAL A 62 12.17 -6.84 -8.71
CA VAL A 62 11.45 -7.35 -7.54
C VAL A 62 11.57 -6.36 -6.39
N PRO A 63 10.61 -6.31 -5.46
CA PRO A 63 10.79 -5.57 -4.22
C PRO A 63 11.80 -6.30 -3.32
N VAL A 64 12.61 -5.53 -2.58
CA VAL A 64 13.59 -6.06 -1.64
C VAL A 64 13.35 -5.46 -0.26
N THR A 65 13.08 -6.30 0.73
CA THR A 65 12.97 -5.86 2.13
C THR A 65 14.36 -5.47 2.64
N THR A 66 14.42 -4.42 3.46
CA THR A 66 15.66 -3.83 4.00
C THR A 66 15.61 -3.60 5.52
N GLN A 67 14.45 -3.80 6.13
CA GLN A 67 14.24 -3.81 7.58
C GLN A 67 13.02 -4.66 7.92
N TRP A 68 13.11 -5.38 9.04
CA TRP A 68 12.02 -6.14 9.65
C TRP A 68 11.77 -5.62 11.07
N ASP A 69 10.54 -5.76 11.54
CA ASP A 69 10.13 -5.57 12.94
C ASP A 69 10.57 -4.22 13.54
N ASP A 70 10.45 -3.15 12.74
CA ASP A 70 10.87 -1.79 13.10
C ASP A 70 12.35 -1.69 13.55
N GLY A 71 13.18 -2.57 12.99
CA GLY A 71 14.61 -2.64 13.29
C GLY A 71 14.97 -3.52 14.48
N ALA A 72 14.00 -4.18 15.13
CA ALA A 72 14.26 -5.10 16.24
C ALA A 72 14.79 -6.48 15.79
N HIS A 73 14.63 -6.80 14.50
CA HIS A 73 15.06 -8.08 13.94
C HIS A 73 16.50 -8.03 13.42
N GLU A 74 17.28 -9.04 13.78
CA GLU A 74 18.68 -9.23 13.37
C GLU A 74 18.88 -10.61 12.73
N GLY A 75 19.88 -10.70 11.85
CA GLY A 75 20.26 -11.97 11.20
C GLY A 75 19.57 -12.20 9.86
N PRO A 76 19.90 -13.31 9.18
CA PRO A 76 19.52 -13.55 7.79
C PRO A 76 18.11 -14.09 7.62
N ASP A 77 17.51 -14.73 8.61
CA ASP A 77 16.13 -15.23 8.46
C ASP A 77 15.15 -14.05 8.33
N PRO A 78 14.02 -14.18 7.59
CA PRO A 78 12.99 -13.14 7.60
C PRO A 78 12.40 -12.92 8.99
N GLY A 79 12.17 -11.67 9.37
CA GLY A 79 11.45 -11.30 10.59
C GLY A 79 9.93 -11.50 10.48
N ARG A 80 9.17 -10.97 11.45
CA ARG A 80 7.71 -11.17 11.49
C ARG A 80 6.97 -10.26 10.51
N ALA A 81 7.34 -8.98 10.45
CA ALA A 81 6.70 -7.98 9.62
C ALA A 81 7.76 -7.12 8.93
N PRO A 82 7.72 -6.96 7.59
CA PRO A 82 8.68 -6.11 6.91
C PRO A 82 8.29 -4.64 7.14
N THR A 83 9.26 -3.80 7.50
CA THR A 83 9.01 -2.40 7.91
C THR A 83 9.76 -1.36 7.09
N SER A 84 10.73 -1.79 6.27
CA SER A 84 11.28 -0.98 5.18
C SER A 84 11.64 -1.86 3.98
N SER A 85 11.55 -1.31 2.78
CA SER A 85 11.94 -1.98 1.54
C SER A 85 12.44 -0.98 0.50
N ALA A 86 13.23 -1.44 -0.46
CA ALA A 86 13.35 -0.76 -1.73
C ALA A 86 12.32 -1.34 -2.70
N SER A 87 11.34 -0.51 -3.06
CA SER A 87 10.22 -0.88 -3.93
C SER A 87 10.69 -1.50 -5.26
N MET A 88 9.82 -2.31 -5.87
CA MET A 88 10.06 -2.90 -7.18
C MET A 88 10.33 -1.79 -8.21
N PRO A 89 11.39 -1.87 -9.03
CA PRO A 89 11.75 -0.83 -10.00
C PRO A 89 10.61 -0.43 -10.92
N SER A 90 9.83 -1.39 -11.45
CA SER A 90 8.68 -1.09 -12.30
C SER A 90 7.51 -0.44 -11.56
N VAL A 91 7.41 -0.57 -10.23
CA VAL A 91 6.43 0.20 -9.42
C VAL A 91 6.92 1.63 -9.26
N VAL A 92 8.20 1.81 -8.94
CA VAL A 92 8.82 3.14 -8.81
C VAL A 92 8.62 3.94 -10.10
N THR A 93 8.90 3.35 -11.27
CA THR A 93 8.70 4.07 -12.54
C THR A 93 7.24 4.44 -12.81
N ARG A 94 6.27 3.56 -12.48
CA ARG A 94 4.84 3.88 -12.61
C ARG A 94 4.42 5.02 -11.68
N MET A 95 4.91 5.03 -10.45
CA MET A 95 4.62 6.11 -9.49
C MET A 95 5.24 7.44 -9.95
N LEU A 96 6.49 7.43 -10.44
CA LEU A 96 7.16 8.62 -10.97
C LEU A 96 6.47 9.15 -12.24
N ALA A 97 5.98 8.26 -13.11
CA ALA A 97 5.18 8.64 -14.27
C ALA A 97 3.84 9.27 -13.85
N ALA A 98 3.14 8.67 -12.88
CA ALA A 98 1.89 9.21 -12.34
C ALA A 98 2.07 10.55 -11.63
N LEU A 99 3.26 10.81 -11.06
CA LEU A 99 3.61 12.07 -10.40
C LEU A 99 3.70 13.24 -11.38
N GLU A 100 3.92 12.99 -12.68
CA GLU A 100 3.97 14.03 -13.73
C GLU A 100 4.80 15.26 -13.31
N VAL A 101 6.03 15.02 -12.87
CA VAL A 101 6.95 16.12 -12.48
C VAL A 101 7.33 16.95 -13.70
N PHE A 102 7.58 18.23 -13.49
CA PHE A 102 8.03 19.16 -14.52
C PHE A 102 9.29 19.89 -14.05
N PRO A 103 10.11 20.46 -14.95
CA PRO A 103 11.30 21.21 -14.56
C PRO A 103 10.98 22.31 -13.55
N GLY A 104 11.68 22.30 -12.41
CA GLY A 104 11.49 23.25 -11.31
C GLY A 104 10.41 22.88 -10.29
N ALA A 105 9.69 21.76 -10.49
CA ALA A 105 8.72 21.25 -9.54
C ALA A 105 9.37 20.98 -8.17
N ARG A 106 8.73 21.43 -7.09
CA ARG A 106 9.10 21.11 -5.70
C ARG A 106 8.33 19.88 -5.23
N VAL A 107 9.05 18.88 -4.73
CA VAL A 107 8.51 17.57 -4.38
C VAL A 107 8.72 17.28 -2.90
N LEU A 108 7.69 16.76 -2.25
CA LEU A 108 7.79 16.06 -0.97
C LEU A 108 7.63 14.55 -1.21
N GLU A 109 8.62 13.77 -0.78
CA GLU A 109 8.50 12.32 -0.66
C GLU A 109 8.18 11.93 0.78
N ILE A 110 7.17 11.08 0.97
CA ILE A 110 6.79 10.47 2.25
C ILE A 110 7.31 9.03 2.27
N GLY A 111 8.33 8.76 3.07
CA GLY A 111 8.98 7.46 3.22
C GLY A 111 10.33 7.39 2.50
N THR A 112 11.37 8.04 3.04
CA THR A 112 12.72 8.00 2.44
C THR A 112 13.22 6.57 2.22
N GLY A 113 13.01 5.65 3.15
CA GLY A 113 13.46 4.27 3.03
C GLY A 113 14.96 4.18 2.74
N THR A 114 15.34 3.57 1.62
CA THR A 114 16.75 3.50 1.20
C THR A 114 17.31 4.81 0.65
N GLY A 115 16.47 5.79 0.37
CA GLY A 115 16.82 7.04 -0.31
C GLY A 115 16.86 6.94 -1.84
N TRP A 116 16.57 5.77 -2.42
CA TRP A 116 16.69 5.58 -3.87
C TRP A 116 15.70 6.45 -4.66
N ASN A 117 14.42 6.48 -4.28
CA ASN A 117 13.41 7.27 -4.99
C ASN A 117 13.62 8.79 -4.80
N ALA A 118 13.99 9.25 -3.60
CA ALA A 118 14.54 10.60 -3.38
C ALA A 118 15.71 10.91 -4.32
N GLY A 119 16.66 9.98 -4.47
CA GLY A 119 17.82 10.15 -5.36
C GLY A 119 17.41 10.30 -6.83
N LEU A 120 16.45 9.50 -7.30
CA LEU A 120 15.90 9.63 -8.66
C LEU A 120 15.24 11.00 -8.87
N LEU A 121 14.45 11.47 -7.90
CA LEU A 121 13.81 12.78 -7.95
C LEU A 121 14.84 13.91 -7.93
N ALA A 122 15.87 13.81 -7.08
CA ALA A 122 16.92 14.81 -6.95
C ALA A 122 17.75 14.90 -8.24
N ALA A 123 18.13 13.76 -8.83
CA ALA A 123 18.80 13.72 -10.12
C ALA A 123 17.94 14.29 -11.26
N ARG A 124 16.61 14.18 -11.16
CA ARG A 124 15.67 14.70 -12.17
C ARG A 124 15.39 16.20 -12.04
N LEU A 125 15.32 16.73 -10.82
CA LEU A 125 14.80 18.07 -10.53
C LEU A 125 15.83 19.04 -9.93
N GLY A 126 16.94 18.52 -9.40
CA GLY A 126 17.87 19.24 -8.53
C GLY A 126 17.62 18.94 -7.05
N ASP A 127 18.71 18.87 -6.28
CA ASP A 127 18.68 18.54 -4.86
C ASP A 127 17.76 19.47 -4.05
N GLU A 128 17.78 20.77 -4.33
CA GLU A 128 17.02 21.79 -3.59
C GLU A 128 15.50 21.72 -3.81
N ARG A 129 15.08 20.92 -4.79
CA ARG A 129 13.68 20.71 -5.15
C ARG A 129 13.04 19.53 -4.43
N VAL A 130 13.83 18.71 -3.74
CA VAL A 130 13.35 17.46 -3.15
C VAL A 130 13.53 17.49 -1.64
N VAL A 131 12.42 17.33 -0.93
CA VAL A 131 12.39 17.02 0.50
C VAL A 131 11.88 15.58 0.64
N THR A 132 12.50 14.80 1.51
CA THR A 132 12.05 13.44 1.82
C THR A 132 11.97 13.24 3.34
N VAL A 133 10.90 12.62 3.81
CA VAL A 133 10.66 12.40 5.25
C VAL A 133 10.67 10.91 5.57
N GLU A 134 11.28 10.55 6.70
CA GLU A 134 11.34 9.19 7.22
C GLU A 134 11.09 9.21 8.73
N ILE A 135 10.25 8.31 9.21
CA ILE A 135 9.87 8.25 10.63
C ILE A 135 10.88 7.44 11.45
N ASP A 136 11.58 6.50 10.82
CA ASP A 136 12.60 5.69 11.46
C ASP A 136 13.98 6.35 11.37
N GLU A 137 14.50 6.79 12.53
CA GLU A 137 15.79 7.47 12.62
C GLU A 137 16.95 6.61 12.07
N ALA A 138 16.93 5.30 12.29
CA ALA A 138 17.97 4.40 11.81
C ALA A 138 17.89 4.18 10.29
N VAL A 139 16.68 4.18 9.71
CA VAL A 139 16.48 4.18 8.25
C VAL A 139 16.97 5.49 7.65
N ALA A 140 16.53 6.64 8.19
CA ALA A 140 16.93 7.96 7.72
C ALA A 140 18.46 8.15 7.77
N THR A 141 19.10 7.69 8.86
CA THR A 141 20.55 7.74 9.05
C THR A 141 21.30 6.88 8.02
N ARG A 142 20.73 5.75 7.58
CA ARG A 142 21.31 4.91 6.52
C ARG A 142 21.11 5.49 5.12
N ALA A 143 20.02 6.22 4.88
CA ALA A 143 19.73 6.82 3.57
C ALA A 143 20.69 7.97 3.21
N ARG A 144 21.09 8.81 4.19
CA ARG A 144 21.95 9.98 3.92
C ARG A 144 23.29 9.63 3.28
N PRO A 145 24.08 8.65 3.79
CA PRO A 145 25.33 8.26 3.16
C PRO A 145 25.15 7.66 1.76
N ALA A 146 24.05 6.93 1.52
CA ALA A 146 23.76 6.39 0.20
C ALA A 146 23.52 7.49 -0.85
N LEU A 147 22.69 8.49 -0.50
CA LEU A 147 22.47 9.69 -1.31
C LEU A 147 23.79 10.45 -1.56
N GLN A 148 24.56 10.71 -0.50
CA GLN A 148 25.85 11.38 -0.60
C GLN A 148 26.85 10.61 -1.48
N GLY A 149 26.88 9.28 -1.37
CA GLY A 149 27.73 8.40 -2.18
C GLY A 149 27.38 8.45 -3.67
N ALA A 150 26.12 8.75 -4.01
CA ALA A 150 25.67 9.02 -5.37
C ALA A 150 25.88 10.49 -5.82
N GLY A 151 26.41 11.35 -4.95
CA GLY A 151 26.59 12.79 -5.23
C GLY A 151 25.29 13.59 -5.20
N LEU A 152 24.27 13.09 -4.49
CA LEU A 152 22.94 13.69 -4.39
C LEU A 152 22.70 14.16 -2.95
N HIS A 153 22.08 15.33 -2.81
CA HIS A 153 21.92 16.03 -1.54
C HIS A 153 20.51 16.58 -1.28
N PRO A 154 19.42 15.82 -1.53
CA PRO A 154 18.08 16.27 -1.16
C PRO A 154 17.96 16.43 0.37
N GLU A 155 17.01 17.25 0.80
CA GLU A 155 16.75 17.46 2.23
C GLU A 155 16.05 16.23 2.83
N VAL A 156 16.80 15.40 3.55
CA VAL A 156 16.26 14.25 4.31
C VAL A 156 15.89 14.70 5.72
N ILE A 157 14.65 14.48 6.14
CA ILE A 157 14.11 14.85 7.46
C ILE A 157 13.65 13.60 8.21
N CYS A 158 14.02 13.51 9.49
CA CYS A 158 13.50 12.46 10.36
C CYS A 158 12.24 12.98 11.08
N CYS A 159 11.05 12.62 10.59
CA CYS A 159 9.76 13.00 11.19
C CYS A 159 8.63 12.07 10.74
N ASP A 160 7.47 12.18 11.37
CA ASP A 160 6.28 11.46 10.91
C ASP A 160 5.77 12.05 9.60
N GLY A 161 5.79 11.24 8.55
CA GLY A 161 5.32 11.63 7.22
C GLY A 161 3.82 11.90 7.14
N ARG A 162 3.01 11.46 8.12
CA ARG A 162 1.59 11.85 8.21
C ARG A 162 1.43 13.36 8.25
N ASP A 163 2.32 14.06 8.95
CA ASP A 163 2.24 15.50 9.17
C ASP A 163 2.93 16.30 8.03
N GLY A 164 3.53 15.61 7.06
CA GLY A 164 4.28 16.20 5.95
C GLY A 164 5.52 16.99 6.43
N TRP A 165 5.87 18.05 5.70
CA TRP A 165 6.90 18.99 6.11
C TRP A 165 6.53 20.44 5.77
N PRO A 166 5.74 21.12 6.63
CA PRO A 166 5.22 22.46 6.35
C PRO A 166 6.28 23.51 6.01
N LYS A 167 7.51 23.38 6.53
CA LYS A 167 8.60 24.32 6.25
C LYS A 167 9.03 24.34 4.78
N GLY A 168 8.81 23.24 4.06
CA GLY A 168 9.10 23.15 2.64
C GLY A 168 7.89 23.43 1.75
N ALA A 169 6.70 23.65 2.30
CA ALA A 169 5.49 23.95 1.54
C ALA A 169 5.53 25.36 0.90
N PRO A 170 4.75 25.63 -0.16
CA PRO A 170 3.89 24.67 -0.87
C PRO A 170 4.68 23.74 -1.80
N TYR A 171 4.18 22.51 -1.93
CA TYR A 171 4.69 21.52 -2.86
C TYR A 171 3.86 21.52 -4.15
N ASP A 172 4.54 21.26 -5.26
CA ASP A 172 3.89 21.02 -6.55
C ASP A 172 3.39 19.57 -6.64
N ARG A 173 4.11 18.67 -5.94
CA ARG A 173 3.96 17.22 -5.98
C ARG A 173 4.24 16.63 -4.60
N ILE A 174 3.36 15.76 -4.15
CA ILE A 174 3.63 14.86 -3.03
C ILE A 174 3.59 13.43 -3.54
N ILE A 175 4.60 12.64 -3.19
CA ILE A 175 4.64 11.22 -3.47
C ILE A 175 4.81 10.44 -2.17
N ALA A 176 3.91 9.52 -1.88
CA ALA A 176 4.05 8.60 -0.76
C ALA A 176 4.56 7.26 -1.25
N THR A 177 5.70 6.82 -0.72
CA THR A 177 6.31 5.50 -0.95
C THR A 177 6.04 4.56 0.22
N ALA A 178 5.03 4.89 1.02
CA ALA A 178 4.38 4.05 2.01
C ALA A 178 2.86 4.12 1.83
N GLY A 179 2.17 3.02 2.08
CA GLY A 179 0.73 2.93 1.89
C GLY A 179 -0.04 3.68 2.97
N VAL A 180 -1.18 4.26 2.56
CA VAL A 180 -2.12 4.94 3.46
C VAL A 180 -3.49 4.29 3.41
N ARG A 181 -4.19 4.39 4.54
CA ARG A 181 -5.60 4.11 4.71
C ARG A 181 -6.44 5.38 4.61
N GLU A 182 -5.84 6.50 5.00
CA GLU A 182 -6.42 7.83 4.93
C GLU A 182 -5.38 8.80 4.40
N VAL A 183 -5.75 9.62 3.43
CA VAL A 183 -4.88 10.70 2.94
C VAL A 183 -4.84 11.80 4.01
N PRO A 184 -3.67 12.11 4.61
CA PRO A 184 -3.59 13.14 5.64
C PRO A 184 -3.96 14.53 5.11
N VAL A 185 -4.77 15.27 5.88
CA VAL A 185 -5.14 16.67 5.58
C VAL A 185 -3.89 17.54 5.39
N ALA A 186 -2.84 17.29 6.17
CA ALA A 186 -1.56 17.99 6.06
C ALA A 186 -0.96 17.91 4.63
N TRP A 187 -1.20 16.83 3.89
CA TRP A 187 -0.72 16.72 2.50
C TRP A 187 -1.51 17.62 1.55
N LEU A 188 -2.82 17.76 1.79
CA LEU A 188 -3.69 18.68 1.04
C LEU A 188 -3.26 20.12 1.28
N GLU A 189 -3.13 20.52 2.56
CA GLU A 189 -2.76 21.87 2.98
C GLU A 189 -1.38 22.30 2.47
N GLN A 190 -0.45 21.36 2.34
CA GLN A 190 0.91 21.63 1.90
C GLN A 190 1.09 21.54 0.37
N THR A 191 0.05 21.14 -0.37
CA THR A 191 0.09 21.05 -1.84
C THR A 191 -0.66 22.23 -2.44
N ARG A 192 -0.05 22.90 -3.42
CA ARG A 192 -0.74 24.00 -4.12
C ARG A 192 -1.99 23.50 -4.88
N PRO A 193 -3.00 24.34 -5.12
CA PRO A 193 -4.07 24.02 -6.09
C PRO A 193 -3.50 23.61 -7.45
N GLY A 194 -4.07 22.57 -8.05
CA GLY A 194 -3.56 21.91 -9.26
C GLY A 194 -2.30 21.05 -9.06
N GLY A 195 -1.77 20.97 -7.84
CA GLY A 195 -0.71 20.04 -7.46
C GLY A 195 -1.23 18.60 -7.39
N LEU A 196 -0.30 17.64 -7.47
CA LEU A 196 -0.63 16.21 -7.44
C LEU A 196 -0.15 15.55 -6.16
N ILE A 197 -0.99 14.67 -5.62
CA ILE A 197 -0.63 13.73 -4.55
C ILE A 197 -0.73 12.32 -5.15
N VAL A 198 0.36 11.57 -5.09
CA VAL A 198 0.44 10.21 -5.63
C VAL A 198 0.89 9.26 -4.53
N GLY A 199 0.20 8.14 -4.36
CA GLY A 199 0.63 7.14 -3.39
C GLY A 199 -0.25 5.90 -3.38
N PRO A 200 0.18 4.83 -2.69
CA PRO A 200 -0.64 3.67 -2.42
C PRO A 200 -1.72 4.05 -1.41
N TRP A 201 -2.98 3.88 -1.79
CA TRP A 201 -4.13 4.02 -0.88
C TRP A 201 -4.89 2.71 -0.86
N GLY A 202 -5.30 2.25 0.31
CA GLY A 202 -6.12 1.05 0.42
C GLY A 202 -6.91 1.00 1.72
N THR A 203 -7.80 0.04 1.85
CA THR A 203 -8.70 -0.03 3.00
C THR A 203 -8.17 -0.98 4.07
N HIS A 204 -8.68 -0.87 5.28
CA HIS A 204 -8.33 -1.83 6.33
C HIS A 204 -8.84 -3.26 6.09
N PHE A 205 -9.56 -3.49 4.99
CA PHE A 205 -10.07 -4.80 4.63
C PHE A 205 -8.95 -5.80 4.35
N GLY A 206 -7.89 -5.39 3.67
CA GLY A 206 -6.77 -6.27 3.28
C GLY A 206 -5.48 -5.51 3.04
N HIS A 207 -4.46 -6.20 2.51
CA HIS A 207 -3.16 -5.59 2.23
C HIS A 207 -3.12 -4.83 0.90
N GLU A 208 -3.97 -5.22 -0.06
CA GLU A 208 -4.10 -4.60 -1.37
C GLU A 208 -4.32 -3.08 -1.28
N ASP A 209 -3.55 -2.36 -2.07
CA ASP A 209 -3.68 -0.93 -2.30
C ASP A 209 -3.91 -0.66 -3.80
N ALA A 210 -4.43 0.52 -4.07
CA ALA A 210 -4.45 1.12 -5.38
C ALA A 210 -3.51 2.32 -5.40
N LEU A 211 -2.75 2.47 -6.49
CA LEU A 211 -2.02 3.69 -6.75
C LEU A 211 -3.04 4.79 -7.06
N VAL A 212 -3.23 5.74 -6.15
CA VAL A 212 -4.11 6.88 -6.34
C VAL A 212 -3.31 8.07 -6.87
N ARG A 213 -3.91 8.84 -7.77
CA ARG A 213 -3.42 10.15 -8.19
C ARG A 213 -4.50 11.19 -7.96
N LEU A 214 -4.32 12.03 -6.95
CA LEU A 214 -5.25 13.08 -6.58
C LEU A 214 -4.75 14.43 -7.09
N THR A 215 -5.66 15.23 -7.66
CA THR A 215 -5.40 16.63 -7.97
C THR A 215 -6.03 17.49 -6.88
N VAL A 216 -5.24 18.38 -6.27
CA VAL A 216 -5.71 19.30 -5.24
C VAL A 216 -6.51 20.43 -5.90
N ALA A 217 -7.71 20.68 -5.40
CA ALA A 217 -8.62 21.72 -5.86
C ALA A 217 -8.42 23.03 -5.08
N GLU A 218 -8.99 24.12 -5.59
CA GLU A 218 -8.94 25.45 -4.95
C GLU A 218 -9.65 25.50 -3.60
N ASP A 219 -10.58 24.57 -3.34
CA ASP A 219 -11.31 24.46 -2.07
C ASP A 219 -10.54 23.70 -0.97
N GLY A 220 -9.30 23.27 -1.25
CA GLY A 220 -8.46 22.49 -0.34
C GLY A 220 -8.76 20.99 -0.31
N GLY A 221 -9.78 20.52 -1.03
CA GLY A 221 -10.00 19.10 -1.27
C GLY A 221 -9.10 18.56 -2.38
N ALA A 222 -9.17 17.24 -2.63
CA ALA A 222 -8.52 16.62 -3.77
C ALA A 222 -9.34 15.46 -4.32
N SER A 223 -9.22 15.19 -5.62
CA SER A 223 -9.92 14.07 -6.25
C SER A 223 -9.12 13.51 -7.42
N GLY A 224 -9.28 12.21 -7.68
CA GLY A 224 -8.70 11.60 -8.87
C GLY A 224 -8.79 10.07 -8.88
N PRO A 225 -8.35 9.46 -10.00
CA PRO A 225 -8.54 8.04 -10.25
C PRO A 225 -7.55 7.16 -9.48
N PHE A 226 -7.93 5.90 -9.33
CA PHE A 226 -6.99 4.81 -9.11
C PHE A 226 -6.37 4.37 -10.43
N LEU A 227 -5.08 4.03 -10.43
CA LEU A 227 -4.30 3.80 -11.64
C LEU A 227 -3.88 2.35 -11.82
N ASP A 228 -3.42 1.71 -10.74
CA ASP A 228 -2.85 0.36 -10.80
C ASP A 228 -2.86 -0.30 -9.42
N TRP A 229 -2.76 -1.62 -9.39
CA TRP A 229 -2.60 -2.39 -8.17
C TRP A 229 -1.18 -2.26 -7.63
N VAL A 230 -1.10 -2.01 -6.34
CA VAL A 230 0.16 -1.95 -5.60
C VAL A 230 -0.04 -2.53 -4.20
N GLU A 231 1.05 -2.88 -3.53
CA GLU A 231 1.00 -3.30 -2.13
C GLU A 231 2.19 -2.66 -1.43
N PHE A 232 1.92 -1.90 -0.37
CA PHE A 232 2.95 -1.19 0.38
C PHE A 232 2.81 -1.40 1.88
N MET A 233 3.95 -1.34 2.56
CA MET A 233 4.00 -1.16 4.01
C MET A 233 3.25 0.12 4.38
N LYS A 234 2.42 0.07 5.42
CA LYS A 234 1.64 1.24 5.82
C LYS A 234 2.47 2.23 6.61
N LEU A 235 2.14 3.51 6.50
CA LEU A 235 2.58 4.52 7.47
C LEU A 235 2.36 3.98 8.89
N ARG A 236 3.33 4.18 9.79
CA ARG A 236 3.30 3.60 11.13
C ARG A 236 2.00 3.93 11.88
N ALA A 237 1.55 5.17 11.78
CA ALA A 237 0.30 5.63 12.40
C ALA A 237 -0.98 5.02 11.81
N GLN A 238 -0.91 4.36 10.64
CA GLN A 238 -2.06 3.77 9.93
C GLN A 238 -1.94 2.25 9.76
N ARG A 239 -1.01 1.62 10.48
CA ARG A 239 -0.94 0.15 10.56
C ARG A 239 -2.19 -0.40 11.25
N LEU A 240 -2.56 -1.61 10.89
CA LEU A 240 -3.63 -2.32 11.59
C LEU A 240 -3.09 -2.83 12.92
N ASP A 241 -3.78 -2.48 14.00
CA ASP A 241 -3.56 -3.07 15.32
C ASP A 241 -4.41 -4.34 15.44
N TRP A 242 -3.75 -5.50 15.45
CA TRP A 242 -4.43 -6.80 15.53
C TRP A 242 -4.94 -7.12 16.93
N ASP A 243 -4.40 -6.46 17.97
CA ASP A 243 -4.82 -6.68 19.36
C ASP A 243 -6.27 -6.19 19.56
N LEU A 244 -6.76 -5.31 18.69
CA LEU A 244 -8.17 -4.88 18.64
C LEU A 244 -9.16 -6.04 18.41
N PHE A 245 -8.71 -7.18 17.87
CA PHE A 245 -9.58 -8.31 17.53
C PHE A 245 -9.43 -9.51 18.45
N GLU A 246 -8.48 -9.48 19.41
CA GLU A 246 -8.19 -10.61 20.31
C GLU A 246 -9.45 -11.08 21.07
N HIS A 247 -10.40 -10.17 21.29
CA HIS A 247 -11.62 -10.43 22.08
C HIS A 247 -12.91 -10.42 21.26
N HIS A 248 -12.85 -10.40 19.93
CA HIS A 248 -14.05 -10.53 19.08
C HIS A 248 -14.67 -11.92 19.23
N VAL A 249 -13.83 -12.97 19.32
CA VAL A 249 -14.28 -14.36 19.41
C VAL A 249 -13.87 -14.96 20.75
N GLN A 250 -14.75 -14.90 21.75
CA GLN A 250 -14.46 -15.44 23.09
C GLN A 250 -14.53 -16.98 23.13
N GLU A 251 -15.54 -17.54 22.48
CA GLU A 251 -15.74 -18.98 22.32
C GLU A 251 -16.19 -19.24 20.88
N TYR A 252 -15.60 -20.24 20.22
CA TYR A 252 -15.91 -20.57 18.83
C TYR A 252 -16.61 -21.94 18.70
N PRO A 253 -17.76 -22.04 17.99
CA PRO A 253 -18.49 -20.95 17.35
C PRO A 253 -19.36 -20.12 18.31
N GLY A 254 -19.41 -20.48 19.59
CA GLY A 254 -20.14 -19.72 20.62
C GLY A 254 -21.63 -19.61 20.32
N ASP A 255 -22.17 -18.39 20.40
CA ASP A 255 -23.56 -18.03 20.11
C ASP A 255 -23.80 -17.62 18.64
N ALA A 256 -22.84 -17.89 17.75
CA ALA A 256 -22.93 -17.47 16.37
C ALA A 256 -24.13 -18.09 15.63
N ASP A 257 -24.78 -17.27 14.81
CA ASP A 257 -25.73 -17.77 13.83
C ASP A 257 -24.99 -18.58 12.77
N VAL A 258 -25.55 -19.73 12.43
CA VAL A 258 -24.97 -20.67 11.47
C VAL A 258 -25.78 -20.66 10.18
N SER A 259 -25.09 -20.47 9.06
CA SER A 259 -25.69 -20.59 7.72
C SER A 259 -24.72 -21.23 6.74
N THR A 260 -25.07 -21.28 5.46
CA THR A 260 -24.19 -21.82 4.41
C THR A 260 -24.19 -20.91 3.18
N THR A 261 -23.08 -20.90 2.45
CA THR A 261 -22.94 -20.17 1.18
C THR A 261 -22.45 -21.09 0.07
N SER A 262 -22.81 -20.75 -1.17
CA SER A 262 -22.23 -21.31 -2.39
C SER A 262 -21.09 -20.47 -2.95
N LEU A 263 -20.80 -19.30 -2.37
CA LEU A 263 -19.59 -18.56 -2.71
C LEU A 263 -18.37 -19.41 -2.39
N THR A 264 -17.33 -19.28 -3.20
CA THR A 264 -16.05 -19.95 -3.06
C THR A 264 -15.01 -19.03 -2.41
N SER A 265 -13.91 -19.60 -1.89
CA SER A 265 -12.81 -18.80 -1.35
C SER A 265 -12.14 -17.95 -2.44
N ALA A 266 -12.14 -18.44 -3.69
CA ALA A 266 -11.67 -17.69 -4.85
C ALA A 266 -12.48 -16.40 -5.09
N GLU A 267 -13.81 -16.47 -4.94
CA GLU A 267 -14.69 -15.28 -5.05
C GLU A 267 -14.51 -14.27 -3.91
N LEU A 268 -13.75 -14.61 -2.86
CA LEU A 268 -13.36 -13.72 -1.78
C LEU A 268 -11.91 -13.20 -1.93
N GLY A 269 -11.27 -13.43 -3.07
CA GLY A 269 -9.88 -13.04 -3.33
C GLY A 269 -8.82 -13.96 -2.72
N ALA A 270 -9.21 -15.12 -2.14
CA ALA A 270 -8.24 -16.04 -1.53
C ALA A 270 -7.39 -16.81 -2.57
N ALA A 271 -7.90 -16.95 -3.81
CA ALA A 271 -7.18 -17.67 -4.86
C ALA A 271 -6.09 -16.83 -5.55
N ASN A 272 -6.24 -15.50 -5.55
CA ASN A 272 -5.27 -14.59 -6.16
C ASN A 272 -5.22 -13.26 -5.39
N ARG A 273 -4.13 -13.06 -4.63
CA ARG A 273 -3.83 -11.83 -3.86
C ARG A 273 -3.79 -10.55 -4.72
N TYR A 274 -3.79 -10.66 -6.04
CA TYR A 274 -3.67 -9.55 -6.98
C TYR A 274 -4.86 -9.42 -7.95
N ASP A 275 -6.01 -10.02 -7.66
CA ASP A 275 -7.21 -9.87 -8.50
C ASP A 275 -8.06 -8.64 -8.17
N GLY A 276 -7.77 -7.95 -7.06
CA GLY A 276 -8.44 -6.71 -6.65
C GLY A 276 -9.73 -6.91 -5.86
N THR A 277 -10.17 -8.16 -5.65
CA THR A 277 -11.44 -8.46 -4.99
C THR A 277 -11.44 -7.92 -3.56
N THR A 278 -10.35 -8.10 -2.81
CA THR A 278 -10.30 -7.67 -1.41
C THR A 278 -10.28 -6.15 -1.28
N PHE A 279 -9.63 -5.45 -2.21
CA PHE A 279 -9.70 -4.00 -2.29
C PHE A 279 -11.13 -3.51 -2.54
N ILE A 280 -11.83 -4.05 -3.55
CA ILE A 280 -13.20 -3.64 -3.87
C ILE A 280 -14.17 -3.93 -2.73
N LEU A 281 -14.06 -5.11 -2.10
CA LEU A 281 -14.84 -5.43 -0.90
C LEU A 281 -14.61 -4.41 0.20
N GLY A 282 -13.36 -3.99 0.41
CA GLY A 282 -13.04 -2.98 1.39
C GLY A 282 -13.61 -1.59 1.10
N LEU A 283 -13.84 -1.23 -0.17
CA LEU A 283 -14.54 0.02 -0.53
C LEU A 283 -16.01 -0.02 -0.13
N LEU A 284 -16.64 -1.20 -0.22
CA LEU A 284 -18.08 -1.41 -0.06
C LEU A 284 -18.48 -1.79 1.36
N VAL A 285 -17.54 -2.41 2.10
CA VAL A 285 -17.70 -2.85 3.48
C VAL A 285 -16.69 -2.08 4.36
N PRO A 286 -16.92 -0.78 4.61
CA PRO A 286 -16.02 0.05 5.40
C PRO A 286 -15.91 -0.47 6.84
N ASP A 287 -14.86 -0.07 7.55
CA ASP A 287 -14.62 -0.47 8.95
C ASP A 287 -14.62 -1.99 9.17
N CYS A 288 -14.23 -2.77 8.17
CA CYS A 288 -14.07 -4.21 8.27
C CYS A 288 -12.61 -4.56 7.93
N THR A 289 -12.04 -5.53 8.66
CA THR A 289 -10.80 -6.21 8.27
C THR A 289 -11.09 -7.67 7.96
N HIS A 290 -10.31 -8.29 7.08
CA HIS A 290 -10.37 -9.73 6.87
C HIS A 290 -9.03 -10.41 7.17
N LEU A 291 -9.09 -11.71 7.44
CA LEU A 291 -7.94 -12.60 7.60
C LEU A 291 -8.23 -13.96 6.98
N VAL A 292 -7.27 -14.54 6.27
CA VAL A 292 -7.37 -15.89 5.71
C VAL A 292 -6.45 -16.83 6.47
N ASN A 293 -7.01 -17.90 7.03
CA ASN A 293 -6.26 -18.96 7.69
C ASN A 293 -6.40 -20.27 6.90
N GLU A 294 -5.29 -20.89 6.55
CA GLU A 294 -5.29 -22.20 5.88
C GLU A 294 -4.62 -23.24 6.78
N ARG A 295 -5.33 -24.34 7.04
CA ARG A 295 -4.82 -25.44 7.87
C ARG A 295 -5.40 -26.77 7.42
N ASP A 296 -4.53 -27.75 7.17
CA ASP A 296 -4.91 -29.13 6.82
C ASP A 296 -5.91 -29.18 5.64
N GLY A 297 -5.74 -28.29 4.65
CA GLY A 297 -6.61 -28.15 3.48
C GLY A 297 -7.91 -27.39 3.72
N VAL A 298 -8.18 -26.92 4.94
CA VAL A 298 -9.34 -26.08 5.28
C VAL A 298 -8.94 -24.60 5.23
N THR A 299 -9.61 -23.83 4.40
CA THR A 299 -9.46 -22.37 4.34
C THR A 299 -10.58 -21.74 5.15
N THR A 300 -10.23 -20.91 6.13
CA THR A 300 -11.19 -20.11 6.91
C THR A 300 -10.94 -18.64 6.64
N VAL A 301 -11.95 -17.93 6.12
CA VAL A 301 -11.90 -16.48 5.93
C VAL A 301 -12.67 -15.83 7.08
N TRP A 302 -11.99 -14.97 7.83
CA TRP A 302 -12.53 -14.22 8.95
C TRP A 302 -12.78 -12.77 8.55
N PHE A 303 -13.81 -12.18 9.13
CA PHE A 303 -14.16 -10.77 9.01
C PHE A 303 -14.40 -10.20 10.40
N PHE A 304 -13.83 -9.03 10.69
CA PHE A 304 -13.98 -8.37 11.98
C PHE A 304 -14.37 -6.90 11.79
N ASP A 305 -15.38 -6.48 12.53
CA ASP A 305 -15.79 -5.08 12.59
C ASP A 305 -14.77 -4.29 13.41
N ARG A 306 -14.37 -3.15 12.88
CA ARG A 306 -13.38 -2.24 13.47
C ARG A 306 -14.00 -1.07 14.21
N THR A 307 -15.33 -0.93 14.13
CA THR A 307 -16.03 0.14 14.82
C THR A 307 -15.75 0.05 16.32
N ALA A 308 -15.36 1.17 16.94
CA ALA A 308 -15.03 1.20 18.36
C ALA A 308 -16.16 0.63 19.23
N GLY A 309 -15.82 -0.33 20.09
CA GLY A 309 -16.77 -1.01 20.97
C GLY A 309 -17.57 -2.15 20.30
N SER A 310 -17.47 -2.33 18.98
CA SER A 310 -18.06 -3.48 18.30
C SER A 310 -17.27 -4.75 18.57
N ARG A 311 -17.99 -5.87 18.62
CA ARG A 311 -17.44 -7.23 18.64
C ARG A 311 -18.00 -8.09 17.52
N ALA A 312 -18.58 -7.46 16.51
CA ALA A 312 -19.17 -8.20 15.40
C ALA A 312 -18.09 -8.89 14.57
N TRP A 313 -18.33 -10.16 14.24
CA TRP A 313 -17.42 -10.98 13.47
C TRP A 313 -18.18 -11.96 12.58
N ALA A 314 -17.54 -12.41 11.51
CA ALA A 314 -17.99 -13.53 10.71
C ALA A 314 -16.81 -14.43 10.33
N SER A 315 -17.06 -15.72 10.15
CA SER A 315 -16.11 -16.68 9.60
C SER A 315 -16.78 -17.56 8.56
N VAL A 316 -16.04 -17.88 7.50
CA VAL A 316 -16.50 -18.75 6.41
C VAL A 316 -15.49 -19.87 6.24
N VAL A 317 -15.95 -21.10 6.47
CA VAL A 317 -15.12 -22.31 6.52
C VAL A 317 -15.33 -23.10 5.22
N PHE A 318 -14.29 -23.08 4.37
CA PHE A 318 -14.20 -23.82 3.12
C PHE A 318 -13.48 -25.14 3.36
N ARG A 319 -14.11 -26.26 3.02
CA ARG A 319 -13.54 -27.62 3.14
C ARG A 319 -13.31 -28.21 1.74
N PRO A 320 -12.23 -28.99 1.52
CA PRO A 320 -11.88 -29.54 0.20
C PRO A 320 -13.01 -30.30 -0.51
N GLU A 321 -13.82 -31.04 0.25
CA GLU A 321 -14.89 -31.88 -0.29
C GLU A 321 -16.29 -31.24 -0.15
N GLY A 322 -16.37 -29.99 0.32
CA GLY A 322 -17.63 -29.31 0.57
C GLY A 322 -18.15 -28.56 -0.65
N GLU A 323 -19.35 -28.90 -1.13
CA GLU A 323 -20.04 -28.11 -2.18
C GLU A 323 -20.47 -26.72 -1.69
N ARG A 324 -20.61 -26.56 -0.37
CA ARG A 324 -21.01 -25.31 0.29
C ARG A 324 -20.12 -25.04 1.48
N ALA A 325 -19.76 -23.78 1.70
CA ALA A 325 -19.02 -23.36 2.88
C ALA A 325 -19.96 -23.09 4.05
N THR A 326 -19.51 -23.40 5.27
CA THR A 326 -20.25 -23.07 6.49
C THR A 326 -19.92 -21.64 6.90
N VAL A 327 -20.93 -20.85 7.23
CA VAL A 327 -20.77 -19.47 7.70
C VAL A 327 -21.18 -19.42 9.16
N TYR A 328 -20.36 -18.79 9.98
CA TYR A 328 -20.66 -18.41 11.36
C TYR A 328 -20.59 -16.88 11.45
N GLN A 329 -21.55 -16.22 12.08
CA GLN A 329 -21.44 -14.79 12.37
C GLN A 329 -22.14 -14.43 13.68
N SER A 330 -21.59 -13.46 14.40
CA SER A 330 -22.13 -12.98 15.68
C SER A 330 -21.93 -11.47 15.80
N GLY A 331 -22.74 -10.84 16.66
CA GLY A 331 -22.79 -9.40 16.90
C GLY A 331 -23.84 -8.64 16.07
N ALA A 332 -24.04 -7.37 16.42
CA ALA A 332 -25.09 -6.51 15.88
C ALA A 332 -24.91 -6.13 14.39
N ARG A 333 -23.69 -6.27 13.85
CA ARG A 333 -23.37 -6.01 12.45
C ARG A 333 -23.20 -7.34 11.72
N ARG A 334 -23.96 -7.54 10.64
CA ARG A 334 -23.98 -8.80 9.87
C ARG A 334 -22.94 -8.78 8.75
N LEU A 335 -21.66 -8.84 9.12
CA LEU A 335 -20.52 -8.65 8.20
C LEU A 335 -20.57 -9.57 6.98
N TRP A 336 -20.99 -10.83 7.15
CA TRP A 336 -21.07 -11.75 6.03
C TRP A 336 -22.13 -11.33 5.01
N GLU A 337 -23.28 -10.86 5.49
CA GLU A 337 -24.36 -10.37 4.63
C GLU A 337 -23.94 -9.11 3.86
N GLU A 338 -23.16 -8.22 4.51
CA GLU A 338 -22.59 -7.05 3.84
C GLU A 338 -21.60 -7.46 2.73
N VAL A 339 -20.73 -8.45 2.99
CA VAL A 339 -19.78 -8.98 1.99
C VAL A 339 -20.53 -9.59 0.81
N VAL A 340 -21.56 -10.40 1.04
CA VAL A 340 -22.39 -10.99 -0.03
C VAL A 340 -23.01 -9.89 -0.89
N ARG A 341 -23.64 -8.88 -0.26
CA ARG A 341 -24.25 -7.76 -0.98
C ARG A 341 -23.22 -6.92 -1.74
N ALA A 342 -22.01 -6.76 -1.20
CA ALA A 342 -20.92 -6.07 -1.88
C ALA A 342 -20.49 -6.81 -3.16
N LEU A 343 -20.35 -8.13 -3.11
CA LEU A 343 -20.07 -8.95 -4.30
C LEU A 343 -21.21 -8.90 -5.31
N GLU A 344 -22.45 -9.01 -4.86
CA GLU A 344 -23.63 -8.91 -5.71
C GLU A 344 -23.70 -7.55 -6.41
N TRP A 345 -23.46 -6.45 -5.68
CA TRP A 345 -23.40 -5.12 -6.26
C TRP A 345 -22.28 -5.02 -7.31
N TRP A 346 -21.07 -5.48 -6.98
CA TRP A 346 -19.93 -5.40 -7.88
C TRP A 346 -20.18 -6.18 -9.19
N ARG A 347 -20.80 -7.36 -9.10
CA ARG A 347 -21.24 -8.15 -10.27
C ARG A 347 -22.35 -7.44 -11.04
N ALA A 348 -23.32 -6.85 -10.36
CA ALA A 348 -24.44 -6.15 -10.99
C ALA A 348 -24.00 -4.93 -11.81
N VAL A 349 -22.93 -4.24 -11.38
CA VAL A 349 -22.31 -3.14 -12.15
C VAL A 349 -21.29 -3.64 -13.20
N GLY A 350 -21.19 -4.95 -13.41
CA GLY A 350 -20.36 -5.56 -14.45
C GLY A 350 -18.90 -5.76 -14.08
N SER A 351 -18.57 -5.80 -12.78
CA SER A 351 -17.21 -5.97 -12.26
C SER A 351 -16.18 -5.04 -12.92
N PRO A 352 -16.41 -3.70 -12.86
CA PRO A 352 -15.57 -2.74 -13.55
C PRO A 352 -14.10 -2.83 -13.07
N PRO A 353 -13.13 -2.53 -13.96
CA PRO A 353 -11.71 -2.54 -13.60
C PRO A 353 -11.39 -1.42 -12.60
N LEU A 354 -10.27 -1.57 -11.88
CA LEU A 354 -9.77 -0.59 -10.91
C LEU A 354 -9.79 0.86 -11.42
N THR A 355 -9.38 1.06 -12.68
CA THR A 355 -9.28 2.37 -13.31
C THR A 355 -10.62 3.08 -13.53
N SER A 356 -11.74 2.38 -13.32
CA SER A 356 -13.07 3.00 -13.28
C SER A 356 -13.39 3.63 -11.93
N PHE A 357 -12.61 3.31 -10.90
CA PHE A 357 -12.77 3.83 -9.55
C PHE A 357 -11.79 4.98 -9.28
N GLY A 358 -12.08 5.74 -8.24
CA GLY A 358 -11.16 6.71 -7.69
C GLY A 358 -11.60 7.18 -6.32
N LEU A 359 -10.93 8.24 -5.85
CA LEU A 359 -11.11 8.77 -4.51
C LEU A 359 -11.34 10.28 -4.58
N THR A 360 -12.23 10.78 -3.72
CA THR A 360 -12.35 12.19 -3.38
C THR A 360 -12.04 12.36 -1.91
N VAL A 361 -11.25 13.36 -1.55
CA VAL A 361 -10.92 13.74 -0.18
C VAL A 361 -11.31 15.20 -0.01
N THR A 362 -12.15 15.51 0.97
CA THR A 362 -12.55 16.88 1.29
C THR A 362 -11.48 17.57 2.13
N ALA A 363 -11.53 18.91 2.22
CA ALA A 363 -10.54 19.70 2.95
C ALA A 363 -10.44 19.35 4.45
N ASP A 364 -11.50 18.81 5.05
CA ASP A 364 -11.53 18.32 6.43
C ASP A 364 -11.07 16.85 6.58
N GLY A 365 -10.66 16.21 5.48
CA GLY A 365 -10.12 14.85 5.45
C GLY A 365 -11.14 13.74 5.23
N ALA A 366 -12.44 14.04 5.09
CA ALA A 366 -13.40 13.00 4.75
C ALA A 366 -13.14 12.46 3.34
N GLN A 367 -13.01 11.13 3.23
CA GLN A 367 -12.66 10.48 1.98
C GLN A 367 -13.79 9.58 1.48
N ARG A 368 -14.06 9.65 0.18
CA ARG A 368 -15.17 8.97 -0.47
C ARG A 368 -14.73 8.34 -1.79
N PRO A 369 -14.65 7.00 -1.86
CA PRO A 369 -14.43 6.33 -3.14
C PRO A 369 -15.62 6.50 -4.07
N TRP A 370 -15.37 6.45 -5.36
CA TRP A 370 -16.40 6.62 -6.40
C TRP A 370 -16.18 5.67 -7.58
N LEU A 371 -17.23 5.45 -8.37
CA LEU A 371 -17.21 4.67 -9.61
C LEU A 371 -17.68 5.55 -10.78
N GLY A 372 -16.86 5.69 -11.82
CA GLY A 372 -17.18 6.48 -13.02
C GLY A 372 -17.07 8.00 -12.84
N GLY A 373 -16.96 8.51 -11.60
CA GLY A 373 -16.56 9.88 -11.29
C GLY A 373 -17.02 10.36 -9.91
N PRO A 374 -16.50 11.51 -9.41
CA PRO A 374 -16.75 12.00 -8.03
C PRO A 374 -18.22 12.20 -7.64
N ALA A 375 -19.11 12.38 -8.61
CA ALA A 375 -20.56 12.52 -8.42
C ALA A 375 -21.26 11.19 -8.13
N HIS A 376 -20.57 10.06 -8.30
CA HIS A 376 -21.09 8.70 -8.18
C HIS A 376 -20.33 7.94 -7.08
N PRO A 377 -20.54 8.28 -5.80
CA PRO A 377 -19.90 7.55 -4.71
C PRO A 377 -20.25 6.07 -4.75
N VAL A 378 -19.29 5.22 -4.40
CA VAL A 378 -19.60 3.80 -4.16
C VAL A 378 -20.52 3.70 -2.94
N PRO A 379 -21.49 2.78 -2.95
CA PRO A 379 -22.38 2.60 -1.81
C PRO A 379 -21.63 1.96 -0.64
N ALA A 380 -21.85 2.46 0.57
CA ALA A 380 -21.53 1.70 1.78
C ALA A 380 -22.66 0.68 2.00
N VAL A 381 -22.33 -0.60 2.08
CA VAL A 381 -23.31 -1.70 2.16
C VAL A 381 -23.62 -2.08 3.62
N THR A 382 -23.35 -1.17 4.57
CA THR A 382 -23.44 -1.44 6.00
C THR A 382 -24.88 -1.75 6.44
N LEU A 383 -25.04 -2.87 7.16
CA LEU A 383 -26.29 -3.30 7.77
C LEU A 383 -26.16 -3.13 9.29
N ARG A 384 -26.88 -2.16 9.83
CA ARG A 384 -27.07 -2.00 11.28
C ARG A 384 -28.53 -2.29 11.58
N GLU A 385 -28.79 -3.14 12.57
CA GLU A 385 -30.15 -3.38 13.08
C GLU A 385 -30.76 -2.13 13.73
#